data_AF-A0A9W8GXW2-F1
#
_entry.id   AF-A0A9W8GXW2-F1
#
_cell.length_a   1.000
_cell.length_b   1.000
_cell.length_c   1.000
_cell.angle_alpha   90.00
_cell.angle_beta   90.00
_cell.angle_gamma   90.00
#
_symmetry.space_group_name_H-M   'P 1'
#
loop_
_entity.id
_entity.type
_entity.pdbx_description
1 polymer ?
#
loop_
_entity_poly.entity_id
_entity_poly.type
_entity_poly.pdbx_seq_one_letter_code
_entity_poly.pdbx_strand_id
1 'polypeptide(L)'
;MADKTSNDTGDTLTQERKPSNKASAKQRAHIEHLMQNIDKPIELPQSSNKRSLLKPPPEIVLNVKGSSAGAGSSDFHTYRELRRKEHLRIKLMEAEAAEDVLGEEFNRERESLKRQDEEKTAKNRAKRQKRNKTKKSIKSNSTEPLPPPPAAED
;
A
#
# COMPACT_ATOMS: atom_id res chain seq x y z
N MET A 1 -64.85 11.99 -34.38
CA MET A 1 -65.24 11.30 -33.13
C MET A 1 -64.26 10.18 -32.87
N ALA A 2 -63.75 10.12 -31.64
CA ALA A 2 -63.08 9.01 -30.96
C ALA A 2 -61.65 8.62 -31.40
N ASP A 3 -60.70 9.21 -30.67
CA ASP A 3 -59.50 8.62 -30.04
C ASP A 3 -59.08 7.19 -30.42
N LYS A 4 -57.82 7.08 -30.84
CA LYS A 4 -56.98 5.91 -30.62
C LYS A 4 -55.76 6.32 -29.81
N THR A 5 -55.94 6.35 -28.50
CA THR A 5 -54.89 6.31 -27.50
C THR A 5 -54.20 4.95 -27.53
N SER A 6 -52.88 4.91 -27.77
CA SER A 6 -51.95 3.95 -27.14
C SER A 6 -50.54 4.21 -27.66
N ASN A 7 -49.86 5.24 -27.13
CA ASN A 7 -48.42 5.15 -27.00
C ASN A 7 -48.16 4.26 -25.78
N ASP A 8 -48.11 2.96 -26.04
CA ASP A 8 -47.59 1.96 -25.11
C ASP A 8 -46.11 2.27 -24.89
N THR A 9 -45.81 3.17 -23.95
CA THR A 9 -44.49 3.26 -23.34
C THR A 9 -44.35 2.09 -22.38
N GLY A 10 -44.37 0.89 -22.96
CA GLY A 10 -44.00 -0.36 -22.32
C GLY A 10 -42.53 -0.26 -21.95
N ASP A 11 -42.31 0.17 -20.72
CA ASP A 11 -41.44 -0.50 -19.77
C ASP A 11 -40.27 -1.25 -20.43
N THR A 12 -39.20 -0.52 -20.78
CA THR A 12 -37.90 -1.16 -21.01
C THR A 12 -37.31 -1.55 -19.65
N LEU A 13 -38.00 -2.46 -18.95
CA LEU A 13 -37.50 -3.30 -17.88
C LEU A 13 -36.13 -3.79 -18.31
N THR A 14 -35.12 -3.32 -17.58
CA THR A 14 -33.93 -4.09 -17.19
C THR A 14 -33.74 -5.35 -18.02
N GLN A 15 -33.21 -5.20 -19.24
CA GLN A 15 -32.61 -6.34 -19.92
C GLN A 15 -31.48 -6.81 -19.01
N GLU A 16 -31.74 -7.86 -18.26
CA GLU A 16 -30.78 -8.67 -17.52
C GLU A 16 -29.68 -9.08 -18.52
N ARG A 17 -28.68 -8.20 -18.69
CA ARG A 17 -27.55 -8.46 -19.56
C ARG A 17 -26.82 -9.63 -18.93
N LYS A 18 -26.85 -10.78 -19.61
CA LYS A 18 -26.11 -11.98 -19.24
C LYS A 18 -24.74 -11.59 -18.68
N PRO A 19 -24.39 -12.00 -17.44
CA PRO A 19 -23.17 -11.52 -16.80
C PRO A 19 -21.99 -11.89 -17.68
N SER A 20 -21.37 -10.89 -18.28
CA SER A 20 -20.16 -11.07 -19.06
C SER A 20 -19.01 -11.35 -18.09
N ASN A 21 -18.24 -12.41 -18.34
CA ASN A 21 -17.08 -12.75 -17.52
C ASN A 21 -15.91 -11.75 -17.65
N LYS A 22 -16.07 -10.68 -18.44
CA LYS A 22 -15.08 -9.61 -18.56
C LYS A 22 -14.93 -8.86 -17.24
N ALA A 23 -13.69 -8.56 -16.86
CA ALA A 23 -13.39 -7.81 -15.63
C ALA A 23 -14.14 -6.46 -15.57
N SER A 24 -14.26 -5.78 -16.72
CA SER A 24 -14.99 -4.52 -16.84
C SER A 24 -16.49 -4.65 -16.55
N ALA A 25 -17.12 -5.79 -16.89
CA ALA A 25 -18.53 -6.01 -16.62
C ALA A 25 -18.78 -6.24 -15.12
N LYS A 26 -17.89 -6.97 -14.44
CA LYS A 26 -17.95 -7.14 -12.97
C LYS A 26 -17.77 -5.81 -12.22
N GLN A 27 -16.83 -4.98 -12.67
CA GLN A 27 -16.62 -3.64 -12.12
C GLN A 27 -17.84 -2.74 -12.33
N ARG A 28 -18.43 -2.75 -13.54
CA ARG A 28 -19.67 -2.01 -13.83
C ARG A 28 -20.82 -2.41 -12.91
N ALA A 29 -21.06 -3.72 -12.75
CA ALA A 29 -22.10 -4.21 -11.84
C ALA A 29 -21.85 -3.79 -10.38
N HIS A 30 -20.60 -3.80 -9.92
CA HIS A 30 -20.24 -3.32 -8.58
C HIS A 30 -20.47 -1.81 -8.42
N ILE A 31 -20.12 -1.02 -9.42
CA ILE A 31 -20.38 0.43 -9.43
C ILE A 31 -21.87 0.71 -9.44
N GLU A 32 -22.65 0.03 -10.30
CA GLU A 32 -24.11 0.15 -10.35
C GLU A 32 -24.75 -0.15 -8.98
N HIS A 33 -24.28 -1.19 -8.28
CA HIS A 33 -24.72 -1.50 -6.92
C HIS A 33 -24.37 -0.41 -5.89
N LEU A 34 -23.16 0.15 -5.96
CA LEU A 34 -22.75 1.27 -5.09
C LEU A 34 -23.57 2.54 -5.36
N MET A 35 -23.90 2.80 -6.63
CA MET A 35 -24.69 3.97 -7.04
C MET A 35 -26.17 3.86 -6.68
N GLN A 36 -26.69 2.68 -6.35
CA GLN A 36 -28.05 2.54 -5.83
C GLN A 36 -28.21 3.13 -4.42
N ASN A 37 -27.14 3.18 -3.62
CA ASN A 37 -27.17 3.63 -2.22
C ASN A 37 -26.08 4.68 -1.95
N ILE A 38 -26.22 5.85 -2.58
CA ILE A 38 -25.20 6.92 -2.54
C ILE A 38 -25.01 7.49 -1.13
N ASP A 39 -26.07 7.54 -0.32
CA ASP A 39 -26.03 8.13 1.02
C ASP A 39 -25.33 7.24 2.06
N LYS A 40 -25.08 5.96 1.75
CA LYS A 40 -24.41 5.05 2.67
C LYS A 40 -22.89 5.25 2.59
N PRO A 41 -22.20 5.62 3.69
CA PRO A 41 -20.75 5.71 3.69
C PRO A 41 -20.12 4.35 3.41
N ILE A 42 -19.13 4.33 2.52
CA ILE A 42 -18.39 3.11 2.17
C ILE A 42 -17.34 2.84 3.25
N GLU A 43 -17.50 1.74 3.97
CA GLU A 43 -16.49 1.25 4.91
C GLU A 43 -15.39 0.51 4.13
N LEU A 44 -14.28 1.21 3.85
CA LEU A 44 -13.09 0.54 3.34
C LEU A 44 -12.51 -0.35 4.44
N PRO A 45 -12.08 -1.59 4.10
CA PRO A 45 -11.40 -2.43 5.07
C PRO A 45 -10.16 -1.69 5.55
N GLN A 46 -10.14 -1.37 6.83
CA GLN A 46 -8.93 -0.86 7.46
C GLN A 46 -7.86 -1.93 7.35
N SER A 47 -6.60 -1.51 7.17
CA SER A 47 -5.46 -2.43 7.19
C SER A 47 -5.66 -3.37 8.36
N SER A 48 -5.74 -4.68 8.10
CA SER A 48 -5.98 -5.65 9.14
C SER A 48 -4.85 -5.49 10.14
N ASN A 49 -5.14 -4.87 11.28
CA ASN A 49 -4.21 -4.87 12.40
C ASN A 49 -3.78 -6.31 12.54
N LYS A 50 -2.47 -6.56 12.48
CA LYS A 50 -1.85 -7.85 12.76
C LYS A 50 -2.13 -8.15 14.25
N ARG A 51 -3.40 -8.32 14.61
CA ARG A 51 -3.85 -8.76 15.91
C ARG A 51 -3.12 -10.07 16.07
N SER A 52 -2.16 -10.11 17.01
CA SER A 52 -1.41 -11.31 17.30
C SER A 52 -2.39 -12.47 17.30
N LEU A 53 -2.11 -13.48 16.47
CA LEU A 53 -3.00 -14.63 16.31
C LEU A 53 -3.25 -15.33 17.66
N LEU A 54 -2.43 -14.99 18.67
CA LEU A 54 -2.50 -15.49 20.03
C LEU A 54 -3.00 -14.39 20.96
N LYS A 55 -4.03 -14.74 21.74
CA LYS A 55 -4.49 -13.92 22.85
C LYS A 55 -3.38 -13.88 23.92
N PRO A 56 -3.11 -12.73 24.55
CA PRO A 56 -2.18 -12.66 25.67
C PRO A 56 -2.59 -13.65 26.78
N PRO A 57 -1.63 -14.22 27.52
CA PRO A 57 -1.93 -15.11 28.63
C PRO A 57 -2.73 -14.33 29.70
N PRO A 58 -3.74 -14.96 30.32
CA PRO A 58 -4.48 -14.33 31.41
C PRO A 58 -3.56 -14.11 32.62
N GLU A 59 -3.69 -12.96 33.27
CA GLU A 59 -2.85 -12.58 34.42
C GLU A 59 -3.13 -13.44 35.65
N ILE A 60 -4.41 -13.76 35.92
CA ILE A 60 -4.83 -14.53 37.09
C ILE A 60 -5.62 -15.76 36.62
N VAL A 61 -5.17 -16.93 37.04
CA VAL A 61 -5.92 -18.19 36.86
C VAL A 61 -6.61 -18.51 38.19
N LEU A 62 -7.95 -18.44 38.21
CA LEU A 62 -8.74 -18.62 39.43
C LEU A 62 -8.92 -20.09 39.83
N ASN A 63 -8.78 -21.02 38.89
CA ASN A 63 -9.17 -22.43 39.07
C ASN A 63 -7.96 -23.36 39.25
N VAL A 64 -6.95 -22.92 40.00
CA VAL A 64 -5.73 -23.70 40.23
C VAL A 64 -5.97 -24.71 41.35
N LYS A 65 -5.83 -26.00 41.05
CA LYS A 65 -5.86 -27.08 42.05
C LYS A 65 -4.57 -27.01 42.90
N GLY A 66 -4.66 -27.38 44.18
CA GLY A 66 -3.52 -27.33 45.10
C GLY A 66 -2.31 -28.14 44.61
N SER A 67 -1.11 -27.74 45.01
CA SER A 67 0.15 -28.31 44.50
C SER A 67 0.35 -29.79 44.79
N SER A 68 -0.30 -30.31 45.84
CA SER A 68 -0.29 -31.74 46.21
C SER A 68 -1.53 -32.51 45.74
N ALA A 69 -2.47 -31.85 45.05
CA ALA A 69 -3.64 -32.52 44.49
C ALA A 69 -3.21 -33.45 43.35
N GLY A 70 -3.79 -34.65 43.30
CA GLY A 70 -3.51 -35.61 42.23
C GLY A 70 -4.01 -35.15 40.85
N ALA A 71 -3.59 -35.86 39.80
CA ALA A 71 -4.02 -35.59 38.44
C ALA A 71 -5.54 -35.79 38.29
N GLY A 72 -6.25 -34.72 37.91
CA GLY A 72 -7.66 -34.78 37.55
C GLY A 72 -7.88 -35.18 36.09
N SER A 73 -9.10 -35.63 35.77
CA SER A 73 -9.49 -36.02 34.41
C SER A 73 -9.39 -34.88 33.37
N SER A 74 -9.45 -33.62 33.82
CA SER A 74 -9.30 -32.43 32.98
C SER A 74 -7.85 -32.10 32.61
N ASP A 75 -6.89 -32.62 33.37
CA ASP A 75 -5.52 -32.09 33.39
C ASP A 75 -4.77 -32.43 32.10
N PHE A 76 -5.16 -33.54 31.44
CA PHE A 76 -4.68 -33.86 30.10
C PHE A 76 -5.12 -32.83 29.05
N HIS A 77 -6.38 -32.39 29.11
CA HIS A 77 -6.91 -31.45 28.13
C HIS A 77 -6.34 -30.04 28.33
N THR A 78 -6.18 -29.59 29.57
CA THR A 78 -5.54 -28.31 29.88
C THR A 78 -4.10 -28.28 29.39
N TYR A 79 -3.33 -29.35 29.63
CA TYR A 79 -1.96 -29.49 29.12
C TYR A 79 -1.90 -29.45 27.59
N ARG A 80 -2.77 -30.24 26.93
CA ARG A 80 -2.85 -30.29 25.46
C ARG A 80 -3.11 -28.92 24.85
N GLU A 81 -4.02 -28.15 25.45
CA GLU A 81 -4.33 -26.78 24.98
C GLU A 81 -3.20 -25.80 25.26
N LEU A 82 -2.61 -25.84 26.46
CA LEU A 82 -1.46 -25.01 26.83
C LEU A 82 -0.27 -25.27 25.90
N ARG A 83 0.06 -26.55 25.65
CA ARG A 83 1.15 -26.94 24.75
C ARG A 83 0.91 -26.45 23.33
N ARG A 84 -0.33 -26.55 22.81
CA ARG A 84 -0.65 -26.00 21.48
C ARG A 84 -0.48 -24.48 21.44
N LYS A 85 -0.98 -23.76 22.45
CA LYS A 85 -0.81 -22.31 22.56
C LYS A 85 0.67 -21.92 22.59
N GLU A 86 1.47 -22.64 23.36
CA GLU A 86 2.89 -22.36 23.48
C GLU A 86 3.67 -22.69 22.18
N HIS A 87 3.40 -23.82 21.54
CA HIS A 87 4.00 -24.14 20.25
C HIS A 87 3.64 -23.10 19.17
N LEU A 88 2.39 -22.61 19.17
CA LEU A 88 1.99 -21.54 18.26
C LEU A 88 2.73 -20.23 18.59
N ARG A 89 2.92 -19.93 19.87
CA ARG A 89 3.65 -18.74 20.34
C ARG A 89 5.10 -18.76 19.87
N ILE A 90 5.78 -19.88 20.07
CA ILE A 90 7.16 -20.08 19.64
C ILE A 90 7.26 -19.93 18.12
N LYS A 91 6.39 -20.60 17.37
CA LYS A 91 6.37 -20.50 15.89
C LYS A 91 6.14 -19.08 15.38
N LEU A 92 5.26 -18.32 16.02
CA LEU A 92 5.01 -16.94 15.64
C LEU A 92 6.23 -16.06 15.91
N MET A 93 6.86 -16.22 17.08
CA MET A 93 8.08 -15.51 17.44
C MET A 93 9.25 -15.83 16.49
N GLU A 94 9.41 -17.11 16.12
CA GLU A 94 10.42 -17.53 15.14
C GLU A 94 10.16 -16.95 13.75
N ALA A 95 8.90 -16.93 13.31
CA ALA A 95 8.51 -16.36 12.02
C ALA A 95 8.71 -14.85 11.97
N GLU A 96 8.34 -14.12 13.03
CA GLU A 96 8.55 -12.68 13.17
C GLU A 96 10.05 -12.33 13.14
N ALA A 97 10.87 -13.06 13.91
CA ALA A 97 12.32 -12.88 13.88
C ALA A 97 12.92 -13.12 12.49
N ALA A 98 12.42 -14.12 11.75
CA ALA A 98 12.85 -14.36 10.39
C ALA A 98 12.42 -13.25 9.41
N GLU A 99 11.17 -12.76 9.52
CA GLU A 99 10.68 -11.63 8.72
C GLU A 99 11.48 -10.35 8.98
N ASP A 100 11.84 -10.08 10.24
CA ASP A 100 12.61 -8.91 10.63
C ASP A 100 14.03 -8.94 10.03
N VAL A 101 14.72 -10.08 10.13
CA VAL A 101 16.06 -10.26 9.53
C VAL A 101 16.00 -10.07 8.01
N LEU A 102 15.05 -10.70 7.33
CA LEU A 102 14.86 -10.55 5.88
C LEU A 102 14.50 -9.10 5.49
N GLY A 103 13.69 -8.44 6.31
CA GLY A 103 13.31 -7.04 6.11
C GLY A 103 14.50 -6.09 6.26
N GLU A 104 15.35 -6.30 7.26
CA GLU A 104 16.58 -5.55 7.45
C GLU A 104 17.55 -5.73 6.28
N GLU A 105 17.78 -6.97 5.86
CA GLU A 105 18.65 -7.29 4.72
C GLU A 105 18.16 -6.61 3.44
N PHE A 106 16.86 -6.73 3.14
CA PHE A 106 16.24 -6.09 1.99
C PHE A 106 16.39 -4.56 2.02
N ASN A 107 16.17 -3.94 3.18
CA ASN A 107 16.29 -2.49 3.32
C ASN A 107 17.75 -2.04 3.15
N ARG A 108 18.72 -2.77 3.72
CA ARG A 108 20.15 -2.49 3.55
C ARG A 108 20.57 -2.57 2.08
N GLU A 109 20.15 -3.62 1.37
CA GLU A 109 20.43 -3.77 -0.06
C GLU A 109 19.80 -2.63 -0.87
N ARG A 110 18.54 -2.31 -0.60
CA ARG A 110 17.81 -1.23 -1.28
C ARG A 110 18.49 0.13 -1.08
N GLU A 111 18.92 0.43 0.14
CA GLU A 111 19.64 1.66 0.45
C GLU A 111 21.00 1.72 -0.26
N SER A 112 21.71 0.60 -0.33
CA SER A 112 22.99 0.51 -1.04
C SER A 112 22.84 0.78 -2.54
N LEU A 113 21.81 0.21 -3.18
CA LEU A 113 21.49 0.41 -4.59
C LEU A 113 21.09 1.86 -4.84
N LYS A 114 20.22 2.41 -4.00
CA LYS A 114 19.81 3.82 -4.07
C LYS A 114 21.01 4.76 -3.99
N ARG A 115 21.95 4.50 -3.06
CA ARG A 115 23.18 5.29 -2.93
C ARG A 115 24.06 5.19 -4.17
N GLN A 116 24.25 4.00 -4.73
CA GLN A 116 25.03 3.83 -5.96
C GLN A 116 24.42 4.59 -7.15
N ASP A 117 23.08 4.55 -7.28
CA ASP A 117 22.37 5.28 -8.34
C ASP A 117 22.42 6.79 -8.15
N GLU A 118 22.32 7.27 -6.90
CA GLU A 118 22.51 8.68 -6.55
C GLU A 118 23.93 9.15 -6.84
N GLU A 119 24.95 8.36 -6.51
CA GLU A 119 26.35 8.68 -6.81
C GLU A 119 26.62 8.78 -8.32
N LYS A 120 26.11 7.81 -9.11
CA LYS A 120 26.20 7.84 -10.58
C LYS A 120 25.48 9.07 -11.15
N THR A 121 24.27 9.34 -10.65
CA THR A 121 23.45 10.48 -11.07
C THR A 121 24.10 11.81 -10.70
N ALA A 122 24.68 11.94 -9.50
CA ALA A 122 25.39 13.13 -9.04
C ALA A 122 26.65 13.40 -9.87
N LYS A 123 27.46 12.37 -10.15
CA LYS A 123 28.63 12.49 -11.03
C LYS A 123 28.24 13.00 -12.43
N ASN A 124 27.16 12.44 -13.00
CA ASN A 124 26.66 12.85 -14.31
C ASN A 124 26.06 14.28 -14.29
N ARG A 125 25.33 14.63 -13.23
CA ARG A 125 24.79 15.98 -13.00
C ARG A 125 25.92 17.01 -12.89
N ALA A 126 26.98 16.73 -12.13
CA ALA A 126 28.14 17.59 -11.99
C ALA A 126 28.85 17.84 -13.34
N LYS A 127 29.05 16.78 -14.14
CA LYS A 127 29.60 16.90 -15.51
C LYS A 127 28.73 17.80 -16.39
N ARG A 128 27.41 17.64 -16.38
CA ARG A 128 26.46 18.48 -17.13
C ARG A 128 26.50 19.93 -16.67
N GLN A 129 26.52 20.19 -15.36
CA GLN A 129 26.59 21.54 -14.81
C GLN A 129 27.89 22.25 -15.19
N LYS A 130 29.04 21.56 -15.15
CA LYS A 130 30.32 22.12 -15.63
C LYS A 130 30.24 22.52 -17.11
N ARG A 131 29.72 21.64 -17.98
CA ARG A 131 29.52 21.93 -19.41
C ARG A 131 28.54 23.09 -19.65
N ASN A 132 27.47 23.19 -18.84
CA ASN A 132 26.50 24.27 -18.98
C ASN A 132 27.09 25.61 -18.53
N LYS A 133 27.90 25.63 -17.46
CA LYS A 133 28.61 26.83 -17.01
C LYS A 133 29.57 27.35 -18.07
N THR A 134 30.38 26.48 -18.69
CA THR A 134 31.30 26.89 -19.77
C THR A 134 30.57 27.38 -21.02
N LYS A 135 29.45 26.74 -21.41
CA LYS A 135 28.62 27.23 -22.52
C LYS A 135 28.00 28.60 -22.22
N LYS A 136 27.53 28.82 -20.98
CA LYS A 136 26.98 30.12 -20.56
C LYS A 136 28.04 31.21 -20.58
N SER A 137 29.26 30.95 -20.11
CA SER A 137 30.35 31.94 -20.13
C SER A 137 30.81 32.27 -21.55
N ILE A 138 30.84 31.29 -22.47
CA ILE A 138 31.14 31.56 -23.88
C ILE A 138 30.04 32.42 -24.51
N LYS A 139 28.77 32.11 -24.23
CA LYS A 139 27.64 32.87 -24.76
C LYS A 139 27.56 34.29 -24.18
N SER A 140 27.92 34.51 -22.91
CA SER A 140 27.98 35.86 -22.34
C SER A 140 29.11 36.68 -22.98
N ASN A 141 30.29 36.08 -23.22
CA ASN A 141 31.41 36.79 -23.87
C ASN A 141 31.16 37.08 -25.35
N SER A 142 30.36 36.28 -26.05
CA SER A 142 29.99 36.56 -27.45
C SER A 142 28.86 37.58 -27.59
N THR A 143 28.26 38.03 -26.49
CA THR A 143 27.11 38.95 -26.48
C THR A 143 27.42 40.25 -25.72
N GLU A 144 28.69 40.64 -25.60
CA GLU A 144 29.02 42.04 -25.27
C GLU A 144 28.71 42.92 -26.49
N PRO A 145 27.83 43.92 -26.38
CA PRO A 145 27.61 44.89 -27.45
C PRO A 145 28.87 45.74 -27.62
N LEU A 146 29.32 45.85 -28.87
CA LEU A 146 30.45 46.70 -29.28
C LEU A 146 30.36 48.08 -28.61
N PRO A 147 31.45 48.62 -28.04
CA PRO A 147 31.44 49.95 -27.45
C PRO A 147 31.07 50.99 -28.53
N PRO A 148 30.26 52.01 -28.20
CA PRO A 148 29.90 53.06 -29.15
C PRO A 148 31.18 53.74 -29.66
N PRO A 149 31.27 54.04 -30.97
CA PRO A 149 32.48 54.60 -31.57
C PRO A 149 32.85 55.92 -30.88
N PRO A 150 34.16 56.20 -30.69
CA PRO A 150 34.61 57.41 -30.00
C PRO A 150 34.12 58.65 -30.75
N ALA A 151 33.49 59.56 -30.01
CA ALA A 151 33.06 60.86 -30.53
C ALA A 151 34.28 61.61 -31.08
N ALA A 152 34.19 62.05 -32.33
CA ALA A 152 35.18 62.92 -32.94
C ALA A 152 35.25 64.23 -32.15
N GLU A 153 36.46 64.61 -31.74
CA GLU A 153 36.78 65.91 -31.18
C GLU A 153 36.74 66.97 -32.30
N ASP A 154 35.97 68.03 -32.08
CA ASP A 154 36.03 69.34 -32.76
C ASP A 154 36.18 70.43 -31.67
#